data_AF-A0A940AW69-F1
#
_entry.id   AF-A0A940AW69-F1
#
_cell.length_a   1.000
_cell.length_b   1.000
_cell.length_c   1.000
_cell.angle_alpha   90.00
_cell.angle_beta   90.00
_cell.angle_gamma   90.00
#
_symmetry.space_group_name_H-M   'P 1'
#
loop_
_entity.id
_entity.type
_entity.pdbx_description
1 polymer ?
#
loop_
_entity_poly.entity_id
_entity_poly.type
_entity_poly.pdbx_seq_one_letter_code
_entity_poly.pdbx_strand_id
1 'polypeptide(L)' 'METTVKTYGRTELAQLYFPAICPRAAWAKLRLYMSDYPRLRTLLSCKRRTFLPVEVALIFDCLGRP' A
#
# COMPACT_ATOMS: atom_id res chain seq x y z
N MET A 1 9.74 -19.51 -1.05
CA MET A 1 8.33 -19.06 -0.98
C MET A 1 8.23 -17.76 -1.75
N GLU A 2 7.94 -17.86 -3.05
CA GLU A 2 7.74 -16.69 -3.92
C GLU A 2 6.41 -16.01 -3.55
N THR A 3 6.49 -15.00 -2.69
CA THR A 3 5.42 -13.99 -2.61
C THR A 3 5.45 -13.22 -3.94
N THR A 4 4.79 -13.77 -4.95
CA THR A 4 4.53 -13.07 -6.21
C THR A 4 3.78 -11.80 -5.85
N VAL A 5 4.47 -10.66 -5.95
CA VAL A 5 3.84 -9.38 -5.66
C VAL A 5 2.82 -9.14 -6.76
N LYS A 6 1.54 -9.25 -6.43
CA LYS A 6 0.43 -9.07 -7.36
C LYS A 6 -0.01 -7.62 -7.37
N THR A 7 -0.82 -7.27 -8.37
CA THR A 7 -1.51 -5.99 -8.40
C THR A 7 -2.53 -5.96 -7.28
N TYR A 8 -2.47 -4.97 -6.39
CA TYR A 8 -3.43 -4.84 -5.28
C TYR A 8 -4.27 -3.58 -5.42
N GLY A 9 -5.54 -3.67 -5.02
CA GLY A 9 -6.36 -2.50 -4.77
C GLY A 9 -5.84 -1.70 -3.57
N ARG A 10 -6.05 -0.38 -3.54
CA ARG A 10 -5.62 0.48 -2.41
C ARG A 10 -6.08 0.00 -1.04
N THR A 11 -7.37 -0.34 -0.95
CA THR A 11 -7.98 -0.82 0.29
C THR A 11 -7.59 -2.26 0.59
N GLU A 12 -7.40 -3.08 -0.44
CA GLU A 12 -7.00 -4.48 -0.30
C GLU A 12 -5.57 -4.58 0.26
N LEU A 13 -4.64 -3.79 -0.30
CA LEU A 13 -3.28 -3.66 0.22
C LEU A 13 -3.30 -3.16 1.68
N ALA A 14 -4.11 -2.14 1.98
CA ALA A 14 -4.21 -1.61 3.33
C ALA A 14 -4.80 -2.61 4.33
N GLN A 15 -5.69 -3.50 3.90
CA GLN A 15 -6.22 -4.59 4.73
C GLN A 15 -5.16 -5.62 5.08
N LEU A 16 -4.15 -5.85 4.24
CA LEU A 16 -3.03 -6.73 4.58
C LEU A 16 -2.26 -6.20 5.80
N TYR A 17 -2.01 -4.88 5.84
CA TYR A 17 -1.34 -4.23 6.96
C TYR A 17 -2.21 -4.08 8.21
N PHE A 18 -3.51 -3.81 8.00
CA PHE A 18 -4.44 -3.49 9.07
C PHE A 18 -5.73 -4.33 8.95
N PRO A 19 -5.67 -5.65 9.19
CA PRO A 19 -6.82 -6.55 9.01
C PRO A 19 -7.95 -6.29 10.02
N ALA A 20 -7.64 -5.71 11.18
CA ALA A 20 -8.61 -5.39 12.22
C ALA A 20 -9.37 -4.06 12.02
N ILE A 21 -9.01 -3.27 10.99
CA ILE A 21 -9.60 -1.94 10.72
C ILE A 21 -10.48 -2.04 9.48
N CYS A 22 -11.56 -1.27 9.38
CA CYS A 22 -12.36 -1.24 8.15
C CYS A 22 -11.52 -0.81 6.93
N PRO A 23 -11.77 -1.35 5.71
CA PRO A 23 -10.92 -1.12 4.53
C PRO A 23 -10.67 0.35 4.19
N ARG A 24 -11.67 1.20 4.38
CA ARG A 24 -11.58 2.64 4.14
C ARG A 24 -10.69 3.36 5.17
N ALA A 25 -10.79 2.97 6.44
CA ALA A 25 -9.96 3.52 7.52
C ALA A 25 -8.53 2.95 7.48
N ALA A 26 -8.37 1.66 7.13
CA ALA A 26 -7.08 1.05 6.86
C ALA A 26 -6.34 1.80 5.75
N TRP A 27 -7.02 2.13 4.64
CA TRP A 27 -6.43 2.92 3.56
C TRP A 27 -6.04 4.34 4.01
N ALA A 28 -6.88 5.02 4.80
CA ALA A 28 -6.55 6.34 5.33
C ALA A 28 -5.29 6.31 6.21
N LYS A 29 -5.18 5.29 7.07
CA LYS A 29 -4.00 5.06 7.91
C LYS A 29 -2.75 4.74 7.08
N LEU A 30 -2.86 3.80 6.14
CA LEU A 30 -1.76 3.46 5.23
C LEU A 30 -1.29 4.69 4.44
N ARG A 31 -2.23 5.50 3.92
CA ARG A 31 -1.92 6.74 3.20
C ARG A 31 -1.17 7.76 4.06
N LEU A 32 -1.47 7.82 5.36
CA LEU A 32 -0.74 8.65 6.32
C LEU A 32 0.71 8.19 6.44
N TYR A 33 0.95 6.88 6.65
CA TYR A 33 2.30 6.33 6.68
C TYR A 33 3.04 6.53 5.34
N MET A 34 2.38 6.28 4.21
CA MET A 34 2.94 6.53 2.88
C MET A 34 3.29 8.01 2.64
N SER A 35 2.64 8.94 3.34
CA SER A 35 2.92 10.38 3.19
C SER A 35 4.22 10.82 3.87
N ASP A 36 4.75 10.00 4.78
CA ASP A 36 6.03 10.21 5.45
C ASP A 36 7.21 9.89 4.52
N TYR A 37 7.03 8.93 3.61
CA TYR A 37 8.05 8.52 2.65
C TYR A 37 7.94 9.28 1.33
N PRO A 38 8.95 10.08 0.93
CA PRO A 38 8.90 10.86 -0.31
C PRO A 38 8.78 9.98 -1.57
N ARG A 39 9.33 8.75 -1.53
CA ARG A 39 9.22 7.76 -2.61
C ARG A 39 7.79 7.23 -2.80
N LEU A 40 6.98 7.20 -1.74
CA LEU A 40 5.59 6.72 -1.77
C LEU A 40 4.58 7.83 -2.05
N ARG A 41 4.93 9.09 -1.79
CA ARG A 41 4.08 10.26 -2.10
C ARG A 41 3.70 10.35 -3.58
N THR A 42 4.59 9.97 -4.48
CA THR A 42 4.30 9.95 -5.93
C THR A 42 3.18 8.96 -6.26
N LEU A 43 3.14 7.81 -5.58
CA LEU A 43 2.08 6.80 -5.69
C LEU A 43 0.74 7.31 -5.16
N LEU A 44 0.76 8.16 -4.12
CA LEU A 44 -0.44 8.81 -3.58
C LEU A 44 -1.01 9.86 -4.53
N SER A 45 -0.15 10.57 -5.26
CA SER A 45 -0.56 11.54 -6.28
C SER A 45 -1.13 10.87 -7.55
N CYS A 46 -0.87 9.58 -7.73
CA CYS A 46 -1.34 8.83 -8.88
C CYS A 46 -2.87 8.65 -8.79
N LYS A 47 -3.63 9.02 -9.84
CA LYS A 47 -5.11 8.85 -9.86
C LYS A 47 -5.55 7.38 -9.92
N ARG A 48 -4.63 6.45 -10.22
CA ARG A 48 -4.90 5.01 -10.33
C ARG A 48 -5.39 4.45 -9.00
N ARG A 49 -6.38 3.55 -9.04
CA ARG A 49 -6.97 2.91 -7.85
C ARG A 49 -6.29 1.58 -7.47
N THR A 50 -5.30 1.18 -8.24
CA THR A 50 -4.55 -0.07 -8.11
C THR A 50 -3.06 0.23 -8.09
N PHE A 51 -2.32 -0.55 -7.30
CA PHE A 51 -0.87 -0.52 -7.25
C PHE A 51 -0.30 -1.69 -8.06
N LEU A 52 0.65 -1.39 -8.93
CA LEU A 52 1.41 -2.36 -9.70
C LEU A 52 2.32 -3.20 -8.78
N PRO A 53 2.71 -4.41 -9.21
CA PRO A 53 3.66 -5.25 -8.49
C PRO A 53 4.90 -4.51 -7.98
N VAL A 54 5.50 -3.67 -8.82
CA VAL A 54 6.68 -2.88 -8.47
C VAL A 54 6.39 -1.81 -7.41
N GLU A 55 5.20 -1.20 -7.46
CA GLU A 55 4.77 -0.19 -6.50
C GLU A 55 4.48 -0.83 -5.14
N VAL A 56 3.84 -2.02 -5.14
CA VAL A 56 3.57 -2.80 -3.94
C VAL A 56 4.87 -3.28 -3.31
N ALA A 57 5.83 -3.75 -4.11
CA ALA A 57 7.14 -4.12 -3.62
C ALA A 57 7.86 -2.94 -2.95
N LEU A 58 7.73 -1.74 -3.53
CA LEU A 58 8.29 -0.52 -2.95
C LEU A 58 7.59 -0.12 -1.65
N ILE A 59 6.27 -0.29 -1.56
CA ILE A 59 5.50 -0.12 -0.32
C ILE A 59 6.00 -1.10 0.74
N PHE A 60 6.18 -2.38 0.40
CA PHE A 60 6.68 -3.42 1.31
C PHE A 60 8.12 -3.15 1.78
N ASP A 61 8.96 -2.61 0.91
CA ASP A 61 10.34 -2.23 1.24
C ASP A 61 10.38 -1.04 2.21
N CYS A 62 9.53 -0.03 2.00
CA CYS A 62 9.49 1.17 2.84
C CYS A 62 8.75 0.97 4.18
N LEU A 63 7.63 0.25 4.18
CA LEU A 63 6.74 0.08 5.35
C LEU A 63 6.96 -1.24 6.09
N GLY A 64 7.71 -2.17 5.50
CA GLY A 64 7.82 -3.55 5.96
C GLY A 64 6.76 -4.44 5.29
N ARG A 65 7.05 -5.73 5.15
CA ARG A 65 6.06 -6.69 4.66
C ARG A 65 5.01 -6.93 5.74
N PRO A 66 3.70 -6.88 5.41
CA PRO A 66 2.63 -7.23 6.34
C PRO A 66 2.68 -8.70 6.74
#